data_AF-A0A0F9GVG1-F1
#
_entry.id   AF-A0A0F9GVG1-F1
#
_cell.length_a   1.000
_cell.length_b   1.000
_cell.length_c   1.000
_cell.angle_alpha   90.00
_cell.angle_beta   90.00
_cell.angle_gamma   90.00
#
_symmetry.space_group_name_H-M   'P 1'
#
loop_
_entity.id
_entity.type
_entity.pdbx_description
1 polymer ?
#
loop_
_entity_poly.entity_id
_entity_poly.type
_entity_poly.pdbx_seq_one_letter_code
_entity_poly.pdbx_strand_id
1 'polypeptide(L)'
;MGIKSNLPEEIKDAVARDYLRGDKAIVIQLEYKISPGTMYRILHEREVPLRSEGESAPVPDEGADETESVPDEGADETESVPPV
;
A
#
# COMPACT_ATOMS: atom_id res chain seq x y z
N MET A 1 6.91 34.06 5.19
CA MET A 1 8.12 33.77 4.37
C MET A 1 7.77 32.62 3.44
N GLY A 2 7.47 32.92 2.17
CA GLY A 2 7.03 31.89 1.21
C GLY A 2 8.24 31.32 0.49
N ILE A 3 8.74 30.18 0.95
CA ILE A 3 9.70 29.40 0.16
C ILE A 3 8.94 28.93 -1.09
N LYS A 4 9.22 29.56 -2.24
CA LYS A 4 8.83 29.03 -3.54
C LYS A 4 9.61 27.72 -3.68
N SER A 5 9.00 26.62 -3.28
CA SER A 5 9.54 25.27 -3.45
C SER A 5 9.62 25.00 -4.95
N ASN A 6 10.74 25.39 -5.57
CA ASN A 6 11.07 25.03 -6.94
C ASN A 6 11.48 23.55 -6.94
N LEU A 7 10.51 22.67 -6.63
CA LEU A 7 10.71 21.24 -6.72
C LEU A 7 10.86 20.86 -8.20
N PRO A 8 11.80 19.96 -8.54
CA PRO A 8 11.90 19.44 -9.89
C PRO A 8 10.59 18.76 -10.31
N GLU A 9 10.24 18.86 -11.59
CA GLU A 9 8.99 18.31 -12.11
C GLU A 9 8.89 16.81 -11.90
N GLU A 10 10.01 16.09 -11.98
CA GLU A 10 10.10 14.65 -11.70
C GLU A 10 9.61 14.29 -10.30
N ILE A 11 9.92 15.12 -9.30
CA ILE A 11 9.45 14.90 -7.92
C ILE A 11 7.96 15.21 -7.80
N LYS A 12 7.48 16.25 -8.51
CA LYS A 12 6.05 16.56 -8.54
C LYS A 12 5.24 15.41 -9.15
N ASP A 13 5.75 14.81 -10.23
CA ASP A 13 5.17 13.60 -10.85
C ASP A 13 5.16 12.42 -9.88
N ALA A 14 6.28 12.17 -9.19
CA ALA A 14 6.41 11.06 -8.26
C ALA A 14 5.42 11.19 -7.09
N VAL A 15 5.32 12.39 -6.49
CA VAL A 15 4.36 12.70 -5.42
C VAL A 15 2.92 12.45 -5.86
N ALA A 16 2.54 12.87 -7.06
CA ALA A 16 1.20 12.65 -7.60
C ALA A 16 0.93 11.15 -7.84
N ARG A 17 1.92 10.42 -8.36
CA ARG A 17 1.82 8.98 -8.60
C ARG A 17 1.63 8.18 -7.32
N ASP A 18 2.42 8.44 -6.28
CA ASP A 18 2.29 7.76 -4.98
C ASP A 18 0.93 8.10 -4.33
N TYR A 19 0.51 9.37 -4.41
CA TYR A 19 -0.81 9.76 -3.92
C TYR A 19 -1.92 8.98 -4.63
N LEU A 20 -1.88 8.87 -5.96
CA LEU A 20 -2.86 8.11 -6.74
C LEU A 20 -2.81 6.61 -6.44
N ARG A 21 -1.63 6.05 -6.18
CA ARG A 21 -1.44 4.62 -5.86
C ARG A 21 -2.20 4.19 -4.61
N GLY A 22 -2.32 5.06 -3.62
CA GLY A 22 -2.90 4.67 -2.33
C GLY A 22 -2.19 5.27 -1.14
N ASP A 23 -0.95 5.72 -1.32
CA ASP A 23 -0.09 6.11 -0.22
C ASP A 23 -0.67 7.28 0.59
N LYS A 24 -0.49 7.20 1.91
CA LYS A 24 -0.98 8.23 2.82
C LYS A 24 -0.21 9.53 2.59
N ALA A 25 -0.93 10.65 2.58
CA ALA A 25 -0.31 11.96 2.38
C ALA A 25 0.86 12.24 3.34
N ILE A 26 0.75 11.79 4.60
CA ILE A 26 1.82 11.92 5.60
C ILE A 26 3.07 11.13 5.21
N VAL A 27 2.91 9.93 4.66
CA VAL A 27 4.04 9.09 4.22
C VAL A 27 4.76 9.76 3.06
N ILE A 28 4.01 10.24 2.07
CA ILE A 28 4.55 10.96 0.91
C ILE A 28 5.27 12.25 1.36
N GLN A 29 4.71 13.00 2.31
CA GLN A 29 5.37 14.19 2.87
C GLN A 29 6.72 13.87 3.51
N LEU A 30 6.81 12.76 4.23
CA LEU A 30 8.04 12.33 4.91
C LEU A 30 9.09 11.82 3.90
N GLU A 31 8.67 11.03 2.92
CA GLU A 31 9.54 10.46 1.89
C GLU A 31 10.22 11.56 1.06
N TYR A 32 9.41 12.49 0.54
CA TYR A 32 9.89 13.58 -0.31
C TYR A 32 10.35 14.81 0.48
N LYS A 33 10.26 14.79 1.82
CA LYS A 33 10.60 15.88 2.75
C LYS A 33 9.94 17.22 2.36
N ILE A 34 8.67 17.16 1.97
CA ILE A 34 7.89 18.34 1.58
C ILE A 34 6.88 18.74 2.65
N SER A 35 6.62 20.04 2.75
CA SER A 35 5.56 20.54 3.63
C SER A 35 4.17 20.16 3.12
N PRO A 36 3.18 19.99 4.00
CA PRO A 36 1.80 19.65 3.60
C PRO A 36 1.23 20.66 2.60
N GLY A 37 1.46 21.96 2.82
CA GLY A 37 1.03 23.00 1.87
C GLY A 37 1.65 22.86 0.47
N THR A 38 2.92 22.45 0.40
CA THR A 38 3.60 22.17 -0.88
C THR A 38 3.02 20.94 -1.55
N MET A 39 2.75 19.87 -0.79
CA MET A 39 2.13 18.66 -1.31
C MET A 39 0.76 18.95 -1.92
N TYR A 40 -0.15 19.60 -1.19
CA TYR A 40 -1.48 19.91 -1.71
C TYR A 40 -1.44 20.85 -2.91
N ARG A 41 -0.47 21.76 -2.95
CA ARG A 41 -0.25 22.62 -4.12
C ARG A 41 0.19 21.81 -5.34
N ILE A 42 1.08 20.82 -5.18
CA ILE A 42 1.47 19.91 -6.27
C ILE A 42 0.27 19.11 -6.77
N LEU A 43 -0.53 18.55 -5.86
CA LEU A 43 -1.74 17.81 -6.25
C LEU A 43 -2.72 18.70 -7.03
N HIS A 44 -2.90 19.94 -6.59
CA HIS A 44 -3.72 20.93 -7.30
C HIS A 44 -3.13 21.32 -8.67
N GLU A 45 -1.81 21.53 -8.78
CA GLU A 45 -1.13 21.82 -10.06
C GLU A 45 -1.27 20.67 -11.07
N ARG A 46 -1.48 19.43 -10.59
CA ARG A 46 -1.64 18.22 -11.40
C ARG A 46 -3.09 17.76 -11.53
N GLU A 47 -4.05 18.58 -11.09
CA GLU A 47 -5.48 18.26 -11.14
C GLU A 47 -5.86 16.94 -10.45
N VAL A 48 -5.09 16.53 -9.43
CA VAL A 48 -5.34 15.30 -8.67
C VAL A 48 -6.45 15.56 -7.65
N PRO A 49 -7.58 14.81 -7.69
CA PRO A 49 -8.66 15.00 -6.74
C PRO A 49 -8.22 14.59 -5.34
N LEU A 50 -8.57 15.41 -4.35
CA LEU A 50 -8.34 15.08 -2.95
C LEU A 50 -9.30 13.97 -2.54
N ARG A 51 -8.77 12.91 -1.91
CA ARG A 51 -9.60 11.88 -1.31
C ARG A 51 -10.43 12.51 -0.21
N SER A 52 -11.75 12.47 -0.38
CA SER A 52 -12.66 12.86 0.70
C SER A 52 -12.57 11.83 1.82
N GLU A 53 -12.66 12.29 3.08
CA GLU A 53 -12.81 11.39 4.24
C GLU A 53 -14.02 10.47 4.00
N GLY A 54 -13.76 9.23 3.57
CA GLY A 54 -14.78 8.27 3.20
C GLY A 54 -14.43 7.41 1.98
N GLU A 55 -13.55 7.88 1.09
CA GLU A 55 -13.13 7.13 -0.09
C GLU A 55 -11.81 6.41 0.21
N SER A 56 -11.92 5.28 0.92
CA SER A 56 -10.83 4.31 1.04
C SER A 56 -10.35 3.95 -0.36
N ALA A 57 -9.03 4.01 -0.57
CA ALA A 57 -8.38 3.61 -1.82
C ALA A 57 -8.99 2.30 -2.34
N PRO A 58 -9.10 2.10 -3.67
CA PRO A 58 -9.56 0.82 -4.21
C PRO A 58 -8.68 -0.25 -3.58
N VAL A 59 -9.29 -1.11 -2.76
CA VAL A 59 -8.62 -2.30 -2.27
C VAL A 59 -8.09 -3.01 -3.52
N PRO A 60 -6.78 -3.26 -3.64
CA PRO A 60 -6.32 -4.13 -4.70
C PRO A 60 -7.06 -5.45 -4.48
N ASP A 61 -7.89 -5.79 -5.47
CA ASP A 61 -8.55 -7.08 -5.61
C ASP A 61 -7.44 -8.11 -5.88
N GLU A 62 -6.66 -8.42 -4.85
CA GLU A 62 -5.55 -9.35 -4.91
C GLU A 62 -5.94 -10.59 -4.11
N GLY A 63 -6.49 -11.55 -4.85
CA GLY A 63 -6.42 -12.97 -4.52
C GLY A 63 -7.27 -13.42 -3.35
N ALA A 64 -8.55 -13.70 -3.63
CA ALA A 64 -9.15 -14.90 -3.06
C ALA A 64 -8.38 -16.11 -3.62
N ASP A 65 -7.22 -16.44 -3.03
CA ASP A 65 -6.61 -17.75 -3.25
C ASP A 65 -7.25 -18.71 -2.27
N GLU A 66 -7.84 -19.73 -2.87
CA GLU A 66 -8.73 -20.70 -2.28
C GLU A 66 -8.13 -21.37 -1.05
N THR A 67 -9.02 -21.61 -0.09
CA THR A 67 -8.85 -22.63 0.93
C THR A 67 -8.63 -23.99 0.28
N GLU A 68 -7.38 -24.38 -0.02
CA GLU A 68 -7.08 -25.79 -0.25
C GLU A 68 -6.94 -26.48 1.12
N SER A 69 -8.10 -26.92 1.61
CA SER A 69 -8.19 -27.93 2.66
C SER A 69 -7.62 -29.23 2.10
N VAL A 70 -6.36 -29.55 2.41
CA VAL A 70 -5.86 -30.92 2.23
C VAL A 70 -6.29 -31.78 3.42
N PRO A 71 -6.96 -32.92 3.17
CA PRO A 71 -7.52 -33.77 4.22
C PRO A 71 -6.46 -34.62 4.94
N ASP A 72 -6.81 -34.90 6.20
CA ASP A 72 -6.38 -35.96 7.09
C ASP A 72 -6.19 -37.31 6.37
N GLU A 73 -4.94 -37.82 6.25
CA GLU A 73 -4.68 -39.26 6.09
C GLU A 73 -3.23 -39.66 6.39
N GLY A 74 -3.07 -40.65 7.29
CA GLY A 74 -1.92 -41.56 7.35
C GLY A 74 -0.84 -41.21 8.38
N ALA A 75 -0.33 -42.12 9.21
CA ALA A 75 -0.55 -43.55 9.30
C ALA A 75 -0.15 -44.05 10.70
N ASP A 76 -0.94 -45.02 11.16
CA ASP A 76 -0.78 -45.91 12.30
C ASP A 76 0.67 -46.46 12.40
N GLU A 77 1.39 -46.07 13.44
CA GLU A 77 2.64 -46.73 13.83
C GLU A 77 2.26 -48.03 14.55
N THR A 78 2.24 -49.15 13.82
CA THR A 78 2.11 -50.47 14.42
C THR A 78 3.38 -50.79 15.22
N GLU A 79 3.35 -50.50 16.51
CA GLU A 79 4.40 -50.91 17.45
C GLU A 79 4.41 -52.44 17.57
N SER A 80 5.56 -53.02 17.22
CA SER A 80 5.86 -54.44 17.32
C SER A 80 5.92 -54.91 18.78
N VAL A 81 5.26 -56.02 19.08
CA VAL A 81 5.48 -56.77 20.34
C VAL A 81 5.80 -58.24 20.00
N PRO A 82 6.87 -58.82 20.57
CA PRO A 82 7.50 -60.06 20.08
C PRO A 82 6.76 -61.35 20.49
N PRO A 83 7.07 -62.50 19.85
CA PRO A 83 6.41 -63.77 20.15
C PRO A 83 6.90 -64.40 21.46
N VAL A 84 5.98 -65.04 22.19
CA VAL A 84 6.24 -66.00 23.29
C VAL A 84 5.37 -67.24 23.11
#